data_AF-A0A963FD98-F1
#
_entry.id   AF-A0A963FD98-F1
#
_cell.length_a   1.000
_cell.length_b   1.000
_cell.length_c   1.000
_cell.angle_alpha   90.00
_cell.angle_beta   90.00
_cell.angle_gamma   90.00
#
_symmetry.space_group_name_H-M   'P 1'
#
loop_
_entity.id
_entity.type
_entity.pdbx_description
1 polymer ?
#
loop_
_entity_poly.entity_id
_entity_poly.type
_entity_poly.pdbx_seq_one_letter_code
_entity_poly.pdbx_strand_id
1 'polypeptide(L)'
;MKTISRARFPGMFVIEIVGPTSSGKTALANDIAEKLRSAGKKVCFPFEIVPIKHLLRRLKSEGLRNLCLEIFFLIRYFLPITRNYRSHRALAASSFNFSDKIKLHRSLFRKLGYDLLSNTAASTEGVMILDEGYYQILQNLITPDGNTIDVNSFIDRPFYPDLLIVVTAN
;
A
#
# COMPACT_ATOMS: atom_id res chain seq x y z
N MET A 1 24.74 13.96 -3.12
CA MET A 1 23.34 13.64 -3.44
C MET A 1 23.20 12.12 -3.52
N LYS A 2 22.43 11.49 -2.62
CA LYS A 2 22.05 10.07 -2.80
C LYS A 2 20.96 10.04 -3.87
N THR A 3 21.17 9.29 -4.94
CA THR A 3 20.11 8.98 -5.91
C THR A 3 19.05 8.19 -5.15
N ILE A 4 17.91 8.82 -4.86
CA ILE A 4 16.78 8.14 -4.24
C ILE A 4 16.24 7.17 -5.31
N SER A 5 16.61 5.90 -5.17
CA SER A 5 16.07 4.82 -5.98
C SER A 5 14.57 4.78 -5.75
N ARG A 6 13.80 5.11 -6.79
CA ARG A 6 12.34 5.08 -6.76
C ARG A 6 11.91 3.61 -6.75
N ALA A 7 11.10 3.23 -5.79
CA ALA A 7 10.37 1.99 -5.92
C ALA A 7 9.35 2.15 -7.06
N ARG A 8 9.49 1.34 -8.10
CA ARG A 8 8.55 1.22 -9.20
C ARG A 8 8.33 -0.25 -9.50
N PHE A 9 7.12 -0.58 -9.95
CA PHE A 9 6.86 -1.86 -10.60
C PHE A 9 7.26 -1.71 -12.08
N PRO A 10 8.39 -2.27 -12.53
CA PRO A 10 8.87 -2.06 -13.89
C PRO A 10 7.85 -2.61 -14.89
N GLY A 11 7.46 -1.80 -15.89
CA GLY A 11 6.48 -2.20 -16.91
C GLY A 11 5.01 -2.15 -16.46
N MET A 12 4.72 -1.69 -15.24
CA MET A 12 3.34 -1.49 -14.77
C MET A 12 3.00 -0.01 -14.67
N PHE A 13 1.78 0.32 -15.07
CA PHE A 13 1.14 1.59 -14.76
C PHE A 13 0.42 1.46 -13.41
N VAL A 14 0.85 2.21 -12.40
CA VAL A 14 0.29 2.13 -11.05
C VAL A 14 -0.72 3.25 -10.83
N ILE A 15 -1.95 2.86 -10.51
CA ILE A 15 -3.00 3.75 -10.03
C ILE A 15 -3.13 3.57 -8.52
N GLU A 16 -2.98 4.63 -7.74
CA GLU A 16 -3.29 4.64 -6.32
C GLU A 16 -4.58 5.43 -6.06
N ILE A 17 -5.47 4.86 -5.26
CA ILE A 17 -6.75 5.46 -4.86
C ILE A 17 -6.69 5.72 -3.35
N VAL A 18 -6.93 6.97 -2.96
CA VAL A 18 -6.79 7.47 -1.58
C VAL A 18 -8.03 8.24 -1.16
N GLY A 19 -8.37 8.25 0.12
CA GLY A 19 -9.59 8.88 0.61
C GLY A 19 -10.02 8.34 1.99
N PRO A 20 -11.00 8.98 2.64
CA PRO A 20 -11.44 8.57 3.97
C PRO A 20 -12.09 7.17 3.98
N THR A 21 -12.18 6.55 5.15
CA THR A 21 -12.95 5.31 5.33
C THR A 21 -14.39 5.53 4.85
N SER A 22 -14.95 4.52 4.18
CA SER A 22 -16.31 4.57 3.62
C SER A 22 -16.53 5.59 2.49
N SER A 23 -15.47 6.17 1.90
CA SER A 23 -15.61 7.09 0.75
C SER A 23 -15.89 6.41 -0.60
N GLY A 24 -16.07 5.09 -0.61
CA GLY A 24 -16.32 4.33 -1.85
C GLY A 24 -15.08 3.96 -2.67
N LYS A 25 -13.86 4.11 -2.14
CA LYS A 25 -12.59 3.79 -2.84
C LYS A 25 -12.57 2.39 -3.45
N THR A 26 -12.96 1.39 -2.66
CA THR A 26 -12.98 -0.01 -3.11
C THR A 26 -13.96 -0.23 -4.25
N ALA A 27 -15.13 0.43 -4.22
CA ALA A 27 -16.10 0.37 -5.31
C ALA A 27 -15.53 1.02 -6.58
N LEU A 28 -14.92 2.20 -6.47
CA LEU A 28 -14.26 2.89 -7.58
C LEU A 28 -13.10 2.07 -8.15
N ALA A 29 -12.27 1.46 -7.29
CA ALA A 29 -11.16 0.60 -7.69
C ALA A 29 -11.65 -0.58 -8.52
N ASN A 30 -12.76 -1.21 -8.11
CA ASN A 30 -13.36 -2.32 -8.84
C ASN A 30 -13.96 -1.88 -10.18
N ASP A 31 -14.67 -0.74 -10.24
CA ASP A 31 -15.23 -0.19 -11.48
C ASP A 31 -14.13 0.16 -12.49
N ILE A 32 -13.05 0.83 -12.05
CA ILE A 32 -11.89 1.11 -12.90
C ILE A 32 -11.26 -0.20 -13.39
N ALA A 33 -11.11 -1.19 -12.51
CA ALA A 33 -10.54 -2.48 -12.88
C ALA A 33 -11.38 -3.19 -13.94
N GLU A 34 -12.70 -3.19 -13.78
CA GLU A 34 -13.64 -3.80 -14.73
C GLU A 34 -13.59 -3.11 -16.08
N LYS A 35 -13.67 -1.78 -16.13
CA LYS A 35 -13.59 -0.99 -17.37
C LYS A 35 -12.29 -1.24 -18.14
N LEU A 36 -11.16 -1.24 -17.43
CA LEU A 36 -9.85 -1.50 -18.04
C LEU A 36 -9.72 -2.94 -18.54
N ARG A 37 -10.24 -3.93 -17.79
CA ARG A 37 -10.27 -5.33 -18.22
C ARG A 37 -11.14 -5.53 -19.45
N SER A 38 -12.31 -4.90 -19.49
CA SER A 38 -13.22 -4.90 -20.65
C SER A 38 -12.58 -4.26 -21.88
N ALA A 39 -11.68 -3.30 -21.70
CA ALA A 39 -10.85 -2.73 -22.76
C ALA A 39 -9.61 -3.59 -23.13
N GLY A 40 -9.54 -4.83 -22.66
CA GLY A 40 -8.44 -5.76 -22.95
C GLY A 40 -7.14 -5.49 -22.19
N LYS A 41 -7.14 -4.62 -21.17
CA LYS A 41 -5.94 -4.35 -20.35
C LYS A 41 -5.78 -5.40 -19.26
N LYS A 42 -4.53 -5.81 -19.03
CA LYS A 42 -4.18 -6.65 -17.87
C LYS A 42 -4.23 -5.78 -16.63
N VAL A 43 -5.17 -6.05 -15.72
CA VAL A 43 -5.32 -5.32 -14.45
C VAL A 43 -5.18 -6.26 -13.28
N CYS A 44 -4.33 -5.90 -12.32
CA CYS A 44 -4.11 -6.67 -11.10
C CYS A 44 -4.20 -5.81 -9.84
N PHE A 45 -4.51 -6.47 -8.74
CA PHE A 45 -4.37 -5.91 -7.39
C PHE A 45 -3.11 -6.46 -6.69
N PRO A 46 -2.61 -5.80 -5.63
CA PRO A 46 -1.39 -6.20 -4.93
C PRO A 46 -1.38 -7.64 -4.39
N PHE A 47 -2.54 -8.19 -4.02
CA PHE A 47 -2.63 -9.57 -3.55
C PHE A 47 -2.50 -10.60 -4.70
N GLU A 48 -2.58 -10.17 -5.96
CA GLU A 48 -2.52 -11.06 -7.13
C GLU A 48 -1.09 -11.28 -7.63
N ILE A 49 -0.14 -10.45 -7.18
CA ILE A 49 1.27 -10.52 -7.55
C ILE A 49 2.12 -11.30 -6.52
N VAL A 50 1.57 -11.63 -5.35
CA VAL A 50 2.28 -12.45 -4.37
C VAL A 50 2.26 -13.95 -4.74
N PRO A 51 3.31 -14.72 -4.41
CA PRO A 51 3.36 -16.17 -4.66
C PRO A 51 2.18 -16.94 -4.04
N ILE A 52 1.64 -16.44 -2.93
CA ILE A 52 0.50 -17.05 -2.22
C ILE A 52 -0.88 -16.65 -2.78
N LYS A 53 -0.95 -16.03 -3.97
CA LYS A 53 -2.20 -15.54 -4.59
C LYS A 53 -3.33 -16.59 -4.64
N HIS A 54 -3.00 -17.86 -4.87
CA HIS A 54 -4.00 -18.94 -4.94
C HIS A 54 -4.67 -19.19 -3.59
N LEU A 55 -3.92 -19.09 -2.49
CA LEU A 55 -4.46 -19.17 -1.14
C LEU A 55 -5.33 -17.94 -0.85
N LEU A 56 -4.85 -16.75 -1.18
CA LEU A 56 -5.55 -15.49 -0.92
C LEU A 56 -6.89 -15.39 -1.67
N ARG A 57 -6.98 -15.94 -2.89
CA ARG A 57 -8.22 -16.02 -3.67
C ARG A 57 -9.29 -16.89 -3.01
N ARG A 58 -8.90 -17.88 -2.18
CA ARG A 58 -9.84 -18.73 -1.45
C ARG A 58 -10.42 -18.05 -0.21
N LEU A 59 -9.79 -16.98 0.27
CA LEU A 59 -10.24 -16.21 1.43
C LEU A 59 -11.32 -15.23 1.00
N LYS A 60 -12.55 -15.46 1.49
CA LYS A 60 -13.70 -14.57 1.26
C LYS A 60 -13.65 -13.30 2.11
N SER A 61 -13.07 -13.38 3.31
CA SER A 61 -12.91 -12.22 4.21
C SER A 61 -11.66 -11.42 3.84
N GLU A 62 -11.85 -10.12 3.62
CA GLU A 62 -10.76 -9.17 3.38
C GLU A 62 -9.81 -9.10 4.59
N GLY A 63 -10.36 -9.10 5.81
CA GLY A 63 -9.56 -9.10 7.04
C GLY A 63 -8.64 -10.31 7.15
N LEU A 64 -9.11 -11.50 6.78
CA LEU A 64 -8.29 -12.72 6.73
C LEU A 64 -7.24 -12.65 5.61
N ARG A 65 -7.61 -12.13 4.44
CA ARG A 65 -6.67 -11.96 3.31
C ARG A 65 -5.52 -11.04 3.70
N ASN A 66 -5.84 -9.93 4.35
CA ASN A 66 -4.87 -8.96 4.85
C ASN A 66 -3.97 -9.56 5.94
N LEU A 67 -4.52 -10.33 6.87
CA LEU A 67 -3.74 -11.04 7.88
C LEU A 67 -2.77 -12.06 7.27
N CYS A 68 -3.21 -12.85 6.28
CA CYS A 68 -2.33 -13.79 5.58
C CYS A 68 -1.20 -13.09 4.83
N LEU A 69 -1.46 -11.94 4.21
CA LEU A 69 -0.45 -11.10 3.57
C LEU A 69 0.56 -10.54 4.57
N GLU A 70 0.08 -10.07 5.73
CA GLU A 70 0.94 -9.61 6.83
C GLU A 70 1.87 -10.75 7.29
N ILE A 71 1.34 -11.94 7.54
CA ILE A 71 2.16 -13.10 7.93
C ILE A 71 3.18 -13.44 6.83
N PHE A 72 2.76 -13.45 5.57
CA PHE A 72 3.65 -13.72 4.45
C PHE A 72 4.80 -12.72 4.36
N PHE A 73 4.51 -11.42 4.44
CA PHE A 73 5.54 -10.39 4.39
C PHE A 73 6.45 -10.43 5.62
N LEU A 74 5.92 -10.78 6.80
CA LEU A 74 6.70 -10.97 8.02
C LEU A 74 7.69 -12.09 7.88
N ILE A 75 7.28 -13.24 7.34
CA ILE A 75 8.19 -14.37 7.13
C ILE A 75 9.20 -14.04 6.03
N ARG A 76 8.75 -13.49 4.90
CA ARG A 76 9.59 -13.32 3.70
C ARG A 76 10.58 -12.17 3.80
N TYR A 77 10.21 -11.10 4.51
CA TYR A 77 10.94 -9.84 4.56
C TYR A 77 11.18 -9.34 6.00
N PHE A 78 11.22 -10.26 6.98
CA PHE A 78 11.39 -9.94 8.40
C PHE A 78 12.52 -8.93 8.69
N LEU A 79 13.72 -9.22 8.19
CA LEU A 79 14.93 -8.42 8.44
C LEU A 79 14.89 -7.03 7.77
N PRO A 80 14.59 -6.92 6.46
CA PRO A 80 14.41 -5.62 5.81
C PRO A 80 13.29 -4.78 6.44
N ILE A 81 12.15 -5.42 6.76
CA ILE A 81 11.02 -4.70 7.35
C ILE A 81 11.36 -4.25 8.76
N THR A 82 11.93 -5.08 9.63
CA THR A 82 12.25 -4.67 11.01
C THR A 82 13.29 -3.56 11.09
N ARG A 83 14.27 -3.53 10.16
CA ARG A 83 15.26 -2.45 10.05
C ARG A 83 14.62 -1.12 9.63
N ASN A 84 13.74 -1.14 8.62
CA ASN A 84 13.03 0.06 8.17
C ASN A 84 11.95 0.48 9.17
N TYR A 85 11.22 -0.46 9.76
CA TYR A 85 10.15 -0.21 10.71
C TYR A 85 10.62 0.48 12.00
N ARG A 86 11.87 0.24 12.43
CA ARG A 86 12.44 0.87 13.63
C ARG A 86 12.61 2.38 13.49
N SER A 87 12.89 2.91 12.29
CA SER A 87 12.89 4.35 12.04
C SER A 87 11.47 4.91 11.98
N HIS A 88 10.49 4.12 11.51
CA HIS A 88 9.10 4.55 11.36
C HIS A 88 8.32 4.59 12.70
N ARG A 89 8.74 3.79 13.69
CA ARG A 89 8.12 3.73 15.03
C ARG A 89 8.26 5.03 15.83
N ALA A 90 9.27 5.84 15.54
CA ALA A 90 9.52 7.09 16.26
C ALA A 90 8.48 8.19 15.96
N LEU A 91 7.70 8.05 14.87
CA LEU A 91 6.80 9.09 14.35
C LEU A 91 5.32 8.72 14.41
N ALA A 92 4.99 7.45 14.70
CA ALA A 92 3.62 6.99 14.96
C ALA A 92 3.17 7.37 16.39
N ALA A 93 3.13 8.68 16.62
CA ALA A 93 2.43 9.48 17.61
C ALA A 93 2.10 8.91 19.00
N SER A 94 2.52 9.69 20.00
CA SER A 94 2.01 9.73 21.36
C SER A 94 0.50 10.01 21.47
N SER A 95 -0.17 10.46 20.39
CA SER A 95 -1.57 10.90 20.38
C SER A 95 -2.62 9.88 19.87
N PHE A 96 -2.22 8.75 19.27
CA PHE A 96 -3.20 7.73 18.83
C PHE A 96 -3.60 6.77 19.96
N ASN A 97 -4.88 6.39 19.99
CA ASN A 97 -5.39 5.27 20.80
C ASN A 97 -4.74 3.94 20.37
N PHE A 98 -4.65 2.99 21.29
CA PHE A 98 -3.96 1.70 21.07
C PHE A 98 -4.49 0.92 19.85
N SER A 99 -5.81 0.93 19.64
CA SER A 99 -6.46 0.28 18.49
C SER A 99 -6.02 0.87 17.15
N ASP A 100 -5.89 2.20 17.07
CA ASP A 100 -5.54 2.89 15.83
C ASP A 100 -4.04 2.78 15.55
N LYS A 101 -3.21 2.72 16.60
CA LYS A 101 -1.80 2.34 16.49
C LYS A 101 -1.62 0.96 15.86
N ILE A 102 -2.40 -0.03 16.30
CA ILE A 102 -2.36 -1.37 15.69
C ILE A 102 -2.76 -1.32 14.22
N LYS A 103 -3.85 -0.63 13.88
CA LYS A 103 -4.30 -0.50 12.48
C LYS A 103 -3.24 0.16 11.61
N LEU A 104 -2.65 1.25 12.08
CA LEU A 104 -1.57 1.96 11.40
C LEU A 104 -0.37 1.05 11.17
N HIS A 105 0.09 0.35 12.20
CA HIS A 105 1.22 -0.57 12.09
C HIS A 105 0.95 -1.73 11.13
N ARG A 106 -0.23 -2.33 11.17
CA ARG A 106 -0.63 -3.38 10.21
C ARG A 106 -0.65 -2.86 8.77
N SER A 107 -1.17 -1.65 8.56
CA SER A 107 -1.20 -1.00 7.25
C SER A 107 0.21 -0.69 6.73
N LEU A 108 1.07 -0.09 7.58
CA LEU A 108 2.48 0.16 7.28
C LEU A 108 3.22 -1.12 6.90
N PHE A 109 3.00 -2.18 7.66
CA PHE A 109 3.63 -3.47 7.46
C PHE A 109 3.29 -4.08 6.09
N ARG A 110 2.01 -4.12 5.72
CA ARG A 110 1.58 -4.60 4.39
C ARG A 110 2.22 -3.79 3.27
N LYS A 111 2.31 -2.47 3.42
CA LYS A 111 2.81 -1.56 2.39
C LYS A 111 4.32 -1.65 2.19
N LEU A 112 5.10 -1.79 3.27
CA LEU A 112 6.51 -2.16 3.17
C LEU A 112 6.69 -3.52 2.50
N GLY A 113 5.80 -4.47 2.77
CA GLY A 113 5.77 -5.75 2.07
C GLY A 113 5.56 -5.63 0.56
N TYR A 114 4.61 -4.78 0.13
CA TYR A 114 4.37 -4.52 -1.30
C TYR A 114 5.52 -3.79 -1.99
N ASP A 115 6.16 -2.84 -1.31
CA ASP A 115 7.36 -2.15 -1.81
C ASP A 115 8.52 -3.14 -2.04
N LEU A 116 8.76 -4.04 -1.09
CA LEU A 116 9.79 -5.06 -1.25
C LEU A 116 9.44 -6.08 -2.33
N LEU A 117 8.15 -6.35 -2.52
CA LEU A 117 7.66 -7.20 -3.61
C LEU A 117 7.83 -6.51 -4.98
N SER A 118 7.60 -5.20 -5.09
CA SER A 118 7.72 -4.45 -6.34
C SER A 118 9.13 -4.51 -6.91
N ASN A 119 10.13 -4.50 -6.04
CA ASN A 119 11.54 -4.66 -6.40
C ASN A 119 11.88 -6.06 -6.95
N THR A 120 11.00 -7.04 -6.76
CA THR A 120 11.17 -8.43 -7.23
C THR A 120 10.25 -8.81 -8.40
N ALA A 121 9.18 -8.03 -8.63
CA ALA A 121 8.20 -8.26 -9.68
C ALA A 121 8.63 -7.63 -11.01
N ALA A 122 9.77 -8.07 -11.55
CA ALA A 122 10.42 -7.45 -12.71
C ALA A 122 9.75 -7.73 -14.08
N SER A 123 8.61 -8.42 -14.14
CA SER A 123 8.14 -9.02 -15.41
C SER A 123 6.63 -8.96 -15.66
N THR A 124 5.87 -8.20 -14.89
CA THR A 124 4.41 -8.14 -15.09
C THR A 124 4.06 -6.85 -15.83
N GLU A 125 3.68 -6.92 -17.10
CA GLU A 125 3.16 -5.75 -17.83
C GLU A 125 1.66 -5.57 -17.57
N GLY A 126 1.20 -4.34 -17.29
CA GLY A 126 -0.22 -4.05 -17.09
C GLY A 126 -0.51 -2.84 -16.21
N VAL A 127 -1.73 -2.79 -15.67
CA VAL A 127 -2.17 -1.78 -14.70
C VAL A 127 -2.27 -2.42 -13.32
N MET A 128 -1.70 -1.77 -12.31
CA MET A 128 -1.89 -2.13 -10.91
C MET A 128 -2.73 -1.09 -10.21
N ILE A 129 -3.77 -1.53 -9.49
CA ILE A 129 -4.63 -0.63 -8.71
C ILE A 129 -4.36 -0.84 -7.22
N LEU A 130 -3.98 0.22 -6.52
CA LEU A 130 -3.72 0.26 -5.09
C LEU A 130 -4.86 0.99 -4.37
N ASP A 131 -5.68 0.26 -3.61
CA ASP A 131 -6.72 0.81 -2.71
C ASP A 131 -6.13 1.23 -1.34
N GLU A 132 -4.90 0.77 -1.04
CA GLU A 132 -4.17 1.14 0.16
C GLU A 132 -2.68 1.34 -0.17
N GLY A 133 -2.32 2.43 -0.85
CA GLY A 133 -0.93 2.74 -1.18
C GLY A 133 -0.24 3.69 -0.21
N TYR A 134 0.86 4.29 -0.68
CA TYR A 134 1.74 5.19 0.09
C TYR A 134 1.03 6.47 0.54
N TYR A 135 0.27 7.10 -0.33
CA TYR A 135 -0.46 8.34 -0.06
C TYR A 135 -1.63 8.14 0.90
N GLN A 136 -2.25 6.95 0.96
CA GLN A 136 -3.20 6.62 2.03
C GLN A 136 -2.50 6.56 3.41
N ILE A 137 -1.23 6.15 3.47
CA ILE A 137 -0.46 6.24 4.74
C ILE A 137 -0.27 7.70 5.10
N LEU A 138 0.22 8.52 4.16
CA LEU A 138 0.44 9.93 4.39
C LEU A 138 -0.85 10.61 4.87
N GLN A 139 -1.98 10.33 4.22
CA GLN A 139 -3.28 10.81 4.66
C GLN A 139 -3.63 10.35 6.09
N ASN A 140 -3.36 9.09 6.45
CA ASN A 140 -3.62 8.58 7.80
C ASN A 140 -2.64 9.12 8.87
N LEU A 141 -1.48 9.62 8.45
CA LEU A 141 -0.44 10.17 9.31
C LEU A 141 -0.60 11.67 9.52
N ILE A 142 -1.07 12.39 8.52
CA ILE A 142 -1.41 13.81 8.65
C ILE A 142 -2.61 13.88 9.59
N THR A 143 -2.36 14.20 10.86
CA THR A 143 -3.43 14.44 11.82
C THR A 143 -4.15 15.75 11.49
N PRO A 144 -5.45 15.88 11.84
CA PRO A 144 -6.22 17.12 11.66
C PRO A 144 -5.57 18.34 12.35
N ASP A 145 -4.66 18.10 13.29
CA ASP A 145 -4.01 19.07 14.17
C ASP A 145 -2.97 19.96 13.46
N GLY A 146 -2.76 19.80 12.14
CA GLY A 146 -1.86 20.66 11.36
C GLY A 146 -0.36 20.42 11.62
N ASN A 147 -0.01 19.43 12.44
CA ASN A 147 1.37 19.02 12.64
C ASN A 147 1.87 18.34 11.35
N THR A 148 2.70 19.06 10.59
CA THR A 148 3.47 18.48 9.48
C THR A 148 4.42 17.43 10.02
N ILE A 149 4.02 16.17 9.94
CA ILE A 149 4.95 15.05 10.07
C ILE A 149 5.91 15.16 8.89
N ASP A 150 7.22 15.22 9.16
CA ASP A 150 8.23 15.25 8.10
C ASP A 150 8.14 13.98 7.27
N VAL A 151 7.47 14.07 6.12
CA VAL A 151 7.22 12.97 5.20
C VAL A 151 8.54 12.36 4.68
N ASN A 152 9.63 13.16 4.64
CA ASN A 152 10.95 12.69 4.21
C ASN A 152 11.60 11.75 5.24
N SER A 153 11.19 11.83 6.50
CA SER A 153 11.63 10.89 7.55
C SER A 153 10.88 9.55 7.51
N PHE A 154 9.79 9.48 6.74
CA PHE A 154 8.89 8.33 6.77
C PHE A 154 9.38 7.17 5.91
N ILE A 155 10.01 7.40 4.75
CA ILE A 155 10.53 6.33 3.89
C ILE A 155 11.80 6.78 3.16
N ASP A 156 12.89 6.00 3.28
CA ASP A 156 14.14 6.17 2.51
C ASP A 156 13.96 6.00 0.98
N ARG A 157 12.76 5.56 0.55
CA ARG A 157 12.33 5.25 -0.82
C ARG A 157 10.86 5.64 -1.02
N PRO A 158 10.54 6.90 -1.32
CA PRO A 158 9.17 7.29 -1.66
C PRO A 158 8.68 6.51 -2.89
N PHE A 159 7.48 5.93 -2.74
CA PHE A 159 6.73 5.32 -3.84
C PHE A 159 5.85 6.37 -4.50
N TYR A 160 5.96 6.51 -5.81
CA TYR A 160 5.14 7.44 -6.59
C TYR A 160 4.31 6.62 -7.58
N PRO A 161 2.98 6.57 -7.43
CA PRO A 161 2.12 5.97 -8.45
C PRO A 161 2.19 6.81 -9.73
N ASP A 162 1.87 6.20 -10.88
CA ASP A 162 1.75 6.92 -12.15
C ASP A 162 0.47 7.76 -12.20
N LEU A 163 -0.55 7.37 -11.44
CA LEU A 163 -1.77 8.14 -11.22
C LEU A 163 -2.22 8.06 -9.75
N LEU A 164 -2.46 9.21 -9.12
CA LEU A 164 -3.07 9.30 -7.80
C LEU A 164 -4.50 9.82 -7.94
N ILE A 165 -5.48 9.07 -7.44
CA ILE A 165 -6.89 9.44 -7.39
C ILE A 165 -7.26 9.72 -5.94
N VAL A 166 -7.67 10.94 -5.65
CA VAL A 166 -8.13 11.34 -4.32
C VAL A 166 -9.66 11.39 -4.31
N VAL A 167 -10.26 10.53 -3.49
CA VAL A 167 -11.70 10.46 -3.26
C VAL A 167 -12.03 11.25 -2.01
N THR A 168 -12.88 12.27 -2.14
CA THR A 168 -13.39 13.06 -1.02
C THR A 168 -14.73 12.50 -0.56
N ALA A 169 -14.99 12.54 0.75
CA ALA A 169 -16.35 12.33 1.25
C ALA A 169 -17.15 13.63 1.04
N ASN A 170 -18.41 13.49 0.61
CA ASN A 170 -19.40 14.57 0.68
C ASN A 170 -20.13 14.51 2.01
#